data_AF-X1CP67-F1
#
_entry.id   AF-X1CP67-F1
#
_cell.length_a   1.000
_cell.length_b   1.000
_cell.length_c   1.000
_cell.angle_alpha   90.00
_cell.angle_beta   90.00
_cell.angle_gamma   90.00
#
_symmetry.space_group_name_H-M   'P 1'
#
loop_
_entity.id
_entity.type
_entity.pdbx_description
1 polymer ?
#
loop_
_entity_poly.entity_id
_entity_poly.type
_entity_poly.pdbx_seq_one_letter_code
_entity_poly.pdbx_strand_id
1 'polypeptide(L)' 'MEGWQGKHGVYLIAEIGGNHEGDFEYARRLTELACESGVDAVKFQIYTGDTLVSKKEDPVQNAHFKRFELTSDQYIS' A
#
# COMPACT_ATOMS: atom_id res chain seq x y z
N MET A 1 2.91 2.71 -29.43
CA MET A 1 2.85 1.70 -28.36
C MET A 1 1.41 1.64 -27.90
N GLU A 2 0.73 0.51 -28.07
CA GLU A 2 -0.57 0.32 -27.44
C GLU A 2 -0.35 -0.22 -26.02
N GLY A 3 -0.88 0.52 -25.04
CA GLY A 3 -0.78 0.24 -23.61
C GLY A 3 -2.04 -0.45 -23.05
N TRP A 4 -2.06 -0.57 -21.72
CA TRP A 4 -3.05 -1.26 -20.86
C TRP A 4 -4.45 -1.57 -21.43
N GLN A 5 -4.94 -2.82 -21.29
CA GLN A 5 -6.35 -3.20 -21.50
C GLN A 5 -6.81 -4.28 -20.50
N GLY A 6 -7.74 -3.93 -19.60
CA GLY A 6 -8.16 -4.74 -18.43
C GLY A 6 -9.35 -5.70 -18.65
N LYS A 7 -9.55 -6.60 -17.66
CA LYS A 7 -10.47 -7.76 -17.50
C LYS A 7 -10.68 -8.74 -18.67
N HIS A 8 -10.33 -8.37 -19.90
CA HIS A 8 -10.25 -9.24 -21.07
C HIS A 8 -8.90 -9.05 -21.79
N GLY A 9 -7.86 -8.75 -21.01
CA GLY A 9 -6.46 -8.48 -21.38
C GLY A 9 -5.56 -8.54 -20.14
N VAL A 10 -4.40 -7.86 -20.11
CA VAL A 10 -3.44 -7.84 -18.98
C VAL A 10 -4.16 -7.41 -17.68
N TYR A 11 -3.67 -7.81 -16.49
CA TYR A 11 -4.28 -7.49 -15.17
C TYR A 11 -3.45 -6.49 -14.34
N LEU A 12 -3.98 -5.28 -14.09
CA LEU A 12 -3.20 -4.15 -13.56
C LEU A 12 -3.42 -4.08 -12.08
N ILE A 13 -2.30 -4.12 -11.39
CA ILE A 13 -2.27 -3.92 -9.96
C ILE A 13 -1.63 -2.56 -9.72
N ALA A 14 -2.42 -1.60 -9.25
CA ALA A 14 -1.87 -0.39 -8.63
C ALA A 14 -1.27 -0.76 -7.28
N GLU A 15 0.05 -0.77 -7.19
CA GLU A 15 0.75 -0.98 -5.93
C GLU A 15 0.87 0.33 -5.16
N ILE A 16 0.04 0.50 -4.12
CA ILE A 16 0.16 1.59 -3.17
C ILE A 16 1.26 1.29 -2.13
N GLY A 17 1.38 0.03 -1.70
CA GLY A 17 2.39 -0.38 -0.73
C GLY A 17 2.29 0.44 0.56
N GLY A 18 3.40 1.10 0.93
CA GLY A 18 3.47 2.05 2.06
C GLY A 18 3.53 3.53 1.65
N ASN A 19 3.21 3.88 0.39
CA ASN A 19 3.31 5.26 -0.13
C ASN A 19 2.42 6.28 0.60
N HIS A 20 1.48 5.80 1.42
CA HIS A 20 0.63 6.62 2.26
C HIS A 20 1.32 7.15 3.52
N GLU A 21 2.54 6.70 3.86
CA GLU A 21 3.30 7.19 5.03
C GLU A 21 2.54 7.14 6.37
N GLY A 22 1.62 6.18 6.53
CA GLY A 22 0.77 6.04 7.72
C GLY A 22 -0.42 7.00 7.78
N ASP A 23 -0.63 7.83 6.75
CA ASP A 23 -1.79 8.71 6.64
C ASP A 23 -2.96 7.96 5.98
N PHE A 24 -4.00 7.69 6.78
CA PHE A 24 -5.19 6.98 6.32
C PHE A 24 -5.99 7.74 5.26
N GLU A 25 -6.16 9.05 5.42
CA GLU A 25 -6.90 9.84 4.43
C GLU A 25 -6.13 9.90 3.11
N TYR A 26 -4.80 9.96 3.18
CA TYR A 26 -3.98 9.87 1.99
C TYR A 26 -4.02 8.48 1.35
N ALA A 27 -4.02 7.39 2.14
CA ALA A 27 -4.24 6.03 1.61
C ALA A 27 -5.59 5.89 0.88
N ARG A 28 -6.65 6.49 1.44
CA ARG A 28 -7.99 6.55 0.83
C ARG A 28 -7.95 7.31 -0.49
N ARG A 29 -7.31 8.48 -0.52
CA ARG A 29 -7.12 9.28 -1.73
C ARG A 29 -6.31 8.55 -2.81
N LEU A 30 -5.23 7.86 -2.45
CA LEU A 30 -4.44 7.05 -3.39
C LEU A 30 -5.27 5.89 -3.97
N THR A 31 -6.14 5.29 -3.15
CA THR A 31 -7.05 4.22 -3.59
C THR A 31 -8.08 4.76 -4.58
N GLU A 32 -8.70 5.91 -4.29
CA GLU A 32 -9.62 6.58 -5.20
C GLU A 32 -8.96 6.87 -6.55
N LEU A 33 -7.75 7.45 -6.54
CA LEU A 33 -6.99 7.72 -7.76
C LEU A 33 -6.64 6.44 -8.55
N ALA A 34 -6.32 5.35 -7.86
CA ALA A 34 -6.05 4.07 -8.49
C ALA A 34 -7.31 3.50 -9.17
N CYS A 35 -8.46 3.56 -8.49
CA CYS A 35 -9.75 3.17 -9.05
C CYS A 35 -10.12 4.02 -10.28
N GLU A 36 -9.96 5.35 -10.20
CA GLU A 36 -10.19 6.28 -11.32
C GLU A 36 -9.27 6.00 -12.52
N SER A 37 -8.08 5.44 -12.28
CA SER A 37 -7.14 5.04 -13.33
C SER A 37 -7.54 3.77 -14.08
N GLY A 38 -8.61 3.08 -13.65
CA GLY A 38 -9.13 1.88 -14.32
C GLY A 38 -8.30 0.62 -14.09
N VAL A 39 -7.55 0.56 -12.99
CA VAL A 39 -6.79 -0.64 -12.61
C VAL A 39 -7.74 -1.78 -12.22
N ASP A 40 -7.30 -3.03 -12.41
CA ASP A 40 -8.10 -4.19 -12.05
C ASP A 40 -8.04 -4.51 -10.54
N ALA A 41 -6.94 -4.13 -9.87
CA ALA A 41 -6.77 -4.25 -8.43
C ALA A 41 -5.87 -3.16 -7.84
N VAL A 42 -6.07 -2.92 -6.54
CA VAL A 42 -5.19 -2.12 -5.69
C VAL A 42 -4.51 -3.06 -4.70
N LYS A 43 -3.20 -2.88 -4.49
CA LYS A 43 -2.41 -3.70 -3.56
C LYS A 43 -1.74 -2.84 -2.49
N PHE A 44 -2.02 -3.20 -1.23
CA PHE A 44 -1.34 -2.69 -0.04
C PHE A 44 -0.33 -3.71 0.49
N GLN A 45 0.68 -3.22 1.21
CA GLN A 45 1.58 -4.07 2.00
C GLN A 45 1.17 -3.94 3.46
N ILE A 46 0.73 -5.03 4.07
CA ILE A 46 0.28 -5.06 5.46
C ILE A 46 1.36 -5.74 6.30
N TYR A 47 1.99 -4.97 7.18
CA TYR A 47 2.99 -5.44 8.14
C TYR A 47 3.02 -4.48 9.33
N THR A 48 3.62 -4.93 10.43
CA THR A 48 4.16 -4.01 11.44
C THR A 48 5.68 -3.99 11.35
N GLY A 49 6.30 -2.87 11.68
CA GLY A 49 7.77 -2.74 11.75
C GLY A 49 8.39 -3.83 12.63
N ASP A 50 7.69 -4.23 13.70
CA ASP A 50 8.14 -5.31 14.61
C ASP A 50 8.04 -6.71 14.00
N THR A 51 7.16 -6.93 13.02
CA THR A 51 7.07 -8.18 12.27
C THR A 51 8.03 -8.24 11.10
N LEU A 52 8.46 -7.09 10.58
CA LEU A 52 9.29 -6.99 9.38
C LEU A 52 10.79 -6.84 9.69
N VAL A 53 11.15 -6.09 10.73
CA VAL A 53 12.55 -5.74 11.05
C VAL A 53 12.83 -5.92 12.54
N SER A 54 13.96 -6.56 12.84
CA SER A 54 14.43 -6.73 14.22
C SER A 54 14.73 -5.38 14.87
N LYS A 55 13.94 -5.02 15.90
CA LYS A 55 14.18 -3.84 16.74
C LYS A 55 15.52 -3.83 17.47
N LYS A 56 16.19 -4.99 17.60
CA LYS A 56 17.50 -5.11 18.26
C LYS A 56 18.64 -4.88 17.28
N GLU A 57 18.55 -5.47 16.10
CA GLU A 57 19.64 -5.44 15.12
C GLU A 57 19.59 -4.17 14.27
N ASP A 58 18.39 -3.66 13.95
CA ASP A 58 18.22 -2.42 13.18
C ASP A 58 17.03 -1.58 13.71
N PRO A 59 17.21 -0.86 14.84
CA PRO A 59 16.15 -0.06 15.44
C PRO A 59 15.70 1.11 14.56
N VAL A 60 16.59 1.64 13.71
CA VAL A 60 16.28 2.78 12.83
C VAL A 60 15.37 2.33 11.70
N GLN A 61 15.69 1.22 11.03
CA GLN A 61 14.85 0.67 9.97
C GLN A 61 13.53 0.13 10.51
N ASN A 62 13.52 -0.48 11.71
CA ASN A 62 12.28 -0.85 12.40
C ASN A 62 11.39 0.38 12.63
N ALA A 63 11.92 1.46 13.21
CA ALA A 63 11.18 2.70 13.42
C ALA A 63 10.71 3.35 12.11
N HIS A 64 11.51 3.25 11.04
CA HIS A 64 11.12 3.70 9.71
C HIS A 64 9.86 2.97 9.21
N PHE A 65 9.82 1.64 9.31
CA PHE A 65 8.67 0.87 8.85
C PHE A 65 7.42 1.05 9.72
N LYS A 66 7.58 1.34 11.02
CA LYS A 66 6.44 1.65 11.91
C LYS A 66 5.64 2.87 11.45
N ARG A 67 6.26 3.79 10.72
CA ARG A 67 5.58 4.98 10.20
C ARG A 67 4.54 4.65 9.13
N PHE A 68 4.66 3.50 8.45
CA PHE A 68 3.71 3.11 7.41
C PHE A 68 2.53 2.31 7.95
N GLU A 69 2.51 1.98 9.24
CA GLU A 69 1.44 1.16 9.83
C GLU A 69 0.09 1.90 9.80
N LEU A 70 -0.95 1.21 9.35
CA LEU A 70 -2.34 1.57 9.62
C LEU A 70 -2.95 0.55 10.59
N THR A 71 -4.01 0.94 11.28
CA THR A 71 -4.74 0.02 12.15
C THR A 71 -5.47 -1.05 11.33
N SER A 72 -5.78 -2.19 11.94
CA SER A 72 -6.58 -3.22 11.27
C SER A 72 -7.95 -2.70 10.82
N ASP A 73 -8.58 -1.83 11.62
CA ASP A 73 -9.85 -1.21 11.26
C ASP A 73 -9.73 -0.35 10.01
N GLN A 74 -8.63 0.42 9.88
CA GLN A 74 -8.35 1.24 8.70
C GLN A 74 -8.13 0.41 7.42
N TYR A 75 -7.67 -0.84 7.52
CA TYR A 75 -7.53 -1.71 6.34
C TYR A 75 -8.84 -2.39 5.91
N ILE A 76 -9.86 -2.43 6.78
CA ILE A 76 -11.11 -3.19 6.56
C ILE A 76 -12.31 -2.27 6.30
N SER A 77 -12.27 -1.04 6.81
CA SER A 77 -13.31 -0.01 6.62
C SER A 77 -13.40 0.51 5.19
#